data_AF-A0A317Z7L4-F1
#
_entry.id   AF-A0A317Z7L4-F1
#
_cell.length_a   1.000
_cell.length_b   1.000
_cell.length_c   1.000
_cell.angle_alpha   90.00
_cell.angle_beta   90.00
_cell.angle_gamma   90.00
#
_symmetry.space_group_name_H-M   'P 1'
#
loop_
_entity.id
_entity.type
_entity.pdbx_description
1 polymer ?
#
loop_
_entity_poly.entity_id
_entity_poly.type
_entity_poly.pdbx_seq_one_letter_code
_entity_poly.pdbx_strand_id
1 'polypeptide(L)' 'HTHCSYLLHGGVSIYYISKRLGHANIKTTLEVYSHLLEETQVEEKQKTINLIKSM' A
#
# COMPACT_ATOMS: atom_id res chain seq x y z
N HIS A 1 6.21 -13.25 0.30
CA HIS A 1 6.90 -11.97 -0.01
C HIS A 1 6.71 -11.55 -1.47
N THR A 2 7.18 -12.30 -2.46
CA THR A 2 7.01 -11.96 -3.90
C THR A 2 5.56 -11.71 -4.34
N HIS A 3 4.61 -12.55 -3.92
CA HIS A 3 3.19 -12.35 -4.23
C HIS A 3 2.62 -11.06 -3.61
N CYS A 4 3.08 -10.68 -2.42
CA CYS A 4 2.62 -9.48 -1.73
C CYS A 4 3.18 -8.22 -2.39
N SER A 5 4.48 -8.21 -2.72
CA SER A 5 5.10 -7.12 -3.47
C SER A 5 4.41 -6.91 -4.82
N TYR A 6 4.11 -8.01 -5.54
CA TYR A 6 3.37 -7.93 -6.81
C TYR A 6 1.97 -7.30 -6.64
N LEU A 7 1.21 -7.69 -5.61
CA LEU A 7 -0.10 -7.11 -5.32
C LEU A 7 0.01 -5.64 -4.89
N LEU A 8 1.00 -5.27 -4.09
CA LEU A 8 1.27 -3.87 -3.71
C LEU A 8 1.56 -3.01 -4.94
N HIS A 9 2.48 -3.46 -5.80
CA HIS A 9 2.80 -2.75 -7.04
C HIS A 9 1.61 -2.65 -7.98
N GLY A 10 0.69 -3.61 -7.94
CA GLY A 10 -0.59 -3.55 -8.65
C GLY A 10 -1.62 -2.57 -8.05
N GLY A 11 -1.27 -1.81 -7.03
CA GLY A 11 -2.17 -0.86 -6.36
C GLY A 11 -3.19 -1.52 -5.43
N VAL A 12 -3.00 -2.79 -5.07
CA VAL A 12 -3.91 -3.48 -4.15
C VAL A 12 -3.65 -3.01 -2.72
N SER A 13 -4.72 -2.67 -1.99
CA SER A 13 -4.62 -2.20 -0.61
C SER A 13 -3.88 -3.17 0.30
N ILE A 14 -2.90 -2.66 1.05
CA ILE A 14 -2.15 -3.39 2.09
C ILE A 14 -3.09 -4.07 3.10
N TYR A 15 -4.24 -3.46 3.38
CA TYR A 15 -5.26 -4.03 4.27
C TYR A 15 -5.88 -5.30 3.69
N TYR A 16 -6.22 -5.28 2.41
CA TYR A 16 -6.75 -6.45 1.72
C TYR A 16 -5.71 -7.57 1.63
N ILE A 17 -4.46 -7.22 1.33
CA ILE A 17 -3.37 -8.20 1.25
C ILE A 17 -3.10 -8.83 2.63
N SER A 18 -3.08 -8.01 3.69
CA SER A 18 -2.94 -8.48 5.08
C SER A 18 -4.04 -9.47 5.45
N LYS A 19 -5.32 -9.15 5.14
CA LYS A 19 -6.44 -10.08 5.34
C LYS A 19 -6.32 -11.35 4.50
N ARG A 20 -5.90 -11.25 3.24
CA ARG A 20 -5.73 -12.40 2.32
C ARG A 20 -4.65 -13.36 2.79
N LEU A 21 -3.58 -12.84 3.39
CA LEU A 21 -2.50 -13.65 3.96
C LEU A 21 -2.88 -14.31 5.29
N GLY A 22 -4.05 -14.00 5.85
CA GLY A 22 -4.47 -14.51 7.15
C GLY A 22 -3.64 -13.96 8.31
N HIS A 23 -2.85 -12.90 8.08
CA HIS A 23 -2.11 -12.26 9.15
C HIS A 23 -3.12 -11.54 10.06
N ALA A 24 -3.19 -11.97 11.33
CA ALA A 24 -3.99 -11.29 12.34
C ALA A 24 -3.56 -9.83 12.56
N ASN A 25 -2.34 -9.47 12.12
CA ASN A 25 -1.76 -8.16 12.35
C ASN A 25 -1.27 -7.50 11.05
N ILE A 26 -1.96 -6.44 10.65
CA ILE A 26 -1.58 -5.55 9.54
C ILE A 26 -0.25 -4.84 9.80
N LYS A 27 0.10 -4.62 11.07
CA LYS A 27 1.31 -3.89 11.45
C LYS A 27 2.58 -4.58 10.96
N THR A 28 2.62 -5.91 11.08
CA THR A 28 3.73 -6.72 10.55
C THR A 28 3.82 -6.63 9.04
N THR A 29 2.69 -6.65 8.33
CA THR A 29 2.66 -6.47 6.87
C THR A 29 3.14 -5.06 6.49
N LEU A 30 2.70 -4.04 7.22
CA LEU A 30 3.11 -2.65 6.99
C LEU A 30 4.61 -2.45 7.23
N GLU A 31 5.16 -3.00 8.30
CA GLU A 31 6.59 -2.89 8.64
C GLU A 31 7.48 -3.62 7.63
N VAL A 32 7.03 -4.78 7.12
CA VAL A 32 7.79 -5.55 6.12
C VAL A 32 7.78 -4.87 4.75
N TYR A 33 6.68 -4.21 4.38
CA TYR A 33 6.51 -3.59 3.06
C TYR A 33 6.50 -2.05 3.09
N SER A 34 6.95 -1.43 4.19
CA SER A 34 6.95 0.03 4.35
C SER A 34 7.76 0.73 3.26
N HIS A 35 8.91 0.16 2.90
CA HIS A 35 9.78 0.69 1.84
C HIS A 35 9.07 0.74 0.47
N LEU A 36 8.25 -0.26 0.13
CA LEU A 36 7.45 -0.28 -1.10
C LEU A 36 6.30 0.75 -1.06
N LEU A 37 5.79 1.04 0.14
CA LEU A 37 4.77 2.07 0.33
C LEU A 37 5.36 3.49 0.24
N GLU A 38 6.61 3.70 0.66
CA GLU A 38 7.29 4.99 0.54
C GLU A 38 7.46 5.41 -0.93
N GLU A 39 7.79 4.47 -1.82
CA GLU A 39 7.91 4.73 -3.26
C GLU A 39 6.57 5.18 -3.86
N THR A 40 5.49 4.51 -3.48
CA THR A 40 4.13 4.84 -3.95
C THR A 40 3.53 6.07 -3.25
N GLN A 41 4.04 6.45 -2.08
CA GLN A 41 3.52 7.58 -1.30
C GLN A 41 3.66 8.92 -2.03
N VAL A 42 4.73 9.11 -2.81
CA VAL A 42 4.94 10.35 -3.57
C VAL A 42 3.87 10.51 -4.65
N GLU A 43 3.56 9.43 -5.37
CA GLU A 43 2.50 9.42 -6.39
C GLU A 43 1.12 9.63 -5.78
N GLU A 44 0.81 8.92 -4.68
CA GLU A 44 -0.46 9.05 -3.97
C GLU A 44 -0.65 10.45 -3.37
N LYS A 45 0.43 11.06 -2.86
CA LYS A 45 0.42 12.45 -2.39
C LYS A 45 0.05 13.40 -3.53
N GLN A 46 0.65 13.23 -4.71
CA GLN A 46 0.35 14.10 -5.85
C GLN A 46 -1.09 13.91 -6.35
N LYS A 47 -1.58 12.67 -6.42
CA LYS A 47 -3.00 12.37 -6.74
C LYS A 47 -3.94 13.03 -5.73
N THR A 48 -3.62 12.93 -4.44
CA THR A 48 -4.43 13.53 -3.35
C THR A 48 -4.48 15.04 -3.47
N ILE A 49 -3.34 15.70 -3.69
CA ILE A 49 -3.29 17.16 -3.90
C ILE A 49 -4.15 17.57 -5.11
N ASN A 50 -4.06 16.82 -6.21
CA ASN A 50 -4.85 17.11 -7.40
C ASN A 50 -6.35 16.92 -7.17
N LEU A 51 -6.74 15.87 -6.43
CA LEU A 51 -8.14 15.61 -6.08
C LEU A 51 -8.73 16.72 -5.19
N ILE A 52 -7.98 17.14 -4.16
CA ILE A 52 -8.40 18.22 -3.25
C ILE A 52 -8.47 19.57 -3.99
N LYS A 53 -7.55 19.83 -4.91
CA LYS A 53 -7.59 21.07 -5.73
C LYS A 53 -8.75 21.09 -6.74
N SER A 54 -9.28 19.93 -7.09
CA SER A 54 -10.43 19.78 -8.00
C SER A 54 -11.77 19.75 -7.26
N MET A 55 -11.75 19.84 -5.92
CA MET A 55 -12.94 20.00 -5.08
C MET A 55 -13.29 21.48 -4.96
#